data_AF-A0A161M262-F1
#
_entry.id   AF-A0A161M262-F1
#
_cell.length_a   1.000
_cell.length_b   1.000
_cell.length_c   1.000
_cell.angle_alpha   90.00
_cell.angle_beta   90.00
_cell.angle_gamma   90.00
#
_symmetry.space_group_name_H-M   'P 1'
#
loop_
_entity.id
_entity.type
_entity.pdbx_description
1 polymer ?
#
loop_
_entity_poly.entity_id
_entity_poly.type
_entity_poly.pdbx_seq_one_letter_code
_entity_poly.pdbx_strand_id
1 'polypeptide(L)'
;MLFCNATRHVAVCQCKSGYIGDAYVMCNTTSKMRTDFPRPDMVVSCLSDGVQVEIHIEEKGFNGVLYVKGHSKDEKCRRVVSLPNDSQPRTEIFKVNFGTCGLIHVNGQASFVLVIQKHPMLVTFKTQAYHIKCVYTTGEQNVTLGFNVSMLTTAGT
;
A
#
# COMPACT_ATOMS: atom_id res chain seq x y z
N MET A 1 18.53 14.84 -9.43
CA MET A 1 19.97 14.68 -9.18
C MET A 1 20.32 13.21 -9.31
N LEU A 2 21.41 12.91 -10.01
CA LEU A 2 21.93 11.56 -10.20
C LEU A 2 23.29 11.41 -9.49
N PHE A 3 23.69 10.17 -9.26
CA PHE A 3 24.98 9.78 -8.68
C PHE A 3 25.59 8.68 -9.53
N CYS A 4 26.85 8.82 -9.94
CA CYS A 4 27.56 7.82 -10.72
C CYS A 4 28.86 7.42 -10.00
N ASN A 5 29.17 6.13 -10.02
CA ASN A 5 30.43 5.59 -9.52
C ASN A 5 31.16 4.80 -10.63
N ALA A 6 32.48 4.97 -10.74
CA ALA A 6 33.29 4.27 -11.72
C ALA A 6 33.68 2.89 -11.18
N THR A 7 33.17 1.82 -11.80
CA THR A 7 33.49 0.43 -11.42
C THR A 7 33.98 -0.32 -12.66
N ARG A 8 35.20 -0.87 -12.61
CA ARG A 8 35.82 -1.61 -13.73
C ARG A 8 35.83 -0.83 -15.06
N HIS A 9 36.24 0.43 -15.02
CA HIS A 9 36.23 1.35 -16.17
C HIS A 9 34.86 1.62 -16.79
N VAL A 10 33.76 1.25 -16.11
CA VAL A 10 32.39 1.56 -16.53
C VAL A 10 31.74 2.47 -15.50
N ALA A 11 31.11 3.55 -15.95
CA ALA A 11 30.30 4.40 -15.08
C ALA A 11 28.97 3.69 -14.76
N VAL A 12 28.67 3.50 -13.49
CA VAL A 12 27.39 2.97 -13.03
C VAL A 12 26.62 4.10 -12.37
N CYS A 13 25.53 4.52 -12.98
CA CYS A 13 24.72 5.68 -12.56
C CYS A 13 23.38 5.27 -11.95
N GLN A 14 22.96 5.99 -10.90
CA GLN A 14 21.68 5.82 -10.24
C GLN A 14 21.06 7.19 -9.87
N CYS A 15 19.73 7.29 -9.90
CA CYS A 15 19.04 8.48 -9.40
C CYS A 15 19.12 8.54 -7.88
N LYS A 16 19.34 9.73 -7.30
CA LYS A 16 19.30 9.91 -5.84
C LYS A 16 17.87 9.71 -5.32
N SER A 17 17.75 9.37 -4.03
CA SER A 17 16.45 9.26 -3.36
C SER A 17 15.61 10.52 -3.60
N GLY A 18 14.35 10.34 -4.01
CA GLY A 18 13.45 11.42 -4.42
C GLY A 18 13.54 11.84 -5.90
N TYR A 19 14.35 11.16 -6.72
CA TYR A 19 14.40 11.38 -8.17
C TYR A 19 14.15 10.08 -8.93
N ILE A 20 13.45 10.18 -10.07
CA ILE A 20 13.10 9.05 -10.95
C ILE A 20 13.46 9.38 -12.40
N GLY A 21 13.73 8.36 -13.21
CA GLY A 21 14.09 8.51 -14.62
C GLY A 21 15.29 7.65 -15.00
N ASP A 22 15.86 7.93 -16.16
CA ASP A 22 17.07 7.28 -16.63
C ASP A 22 18.29 7.95 -15.99
N ALA A 23 19.06 7.19 -15.22
CA ALA A 23 20.23 7.69 -14.51
C ALA A 23 21.42 8.04 -15.41
N TYR A 24 21.43 7.61 -16.67
CA TYR A 24 22.44 7.96 -17.67
C TYR A 24 22.05 9.16 -18.53
N VAL A 25 20.75 9.51 -18.56
CA VAL A 25 20.23 10.59 -19.39
C VAL A 25 19.72 11.76 -18.53
N MET A 26 18.74 11.51 -17.66
CA MET A 26 18.19 12.53 -16.78
C MET A 26 17.34 11.93 -15.66
N CYS A 27 17.66 12.30 -14.41
CA CYS A 27 16.83 12.02 -13.24
C CYS A 27 15.96 13.23 -12.90
N ASN A 28 14.64 13.10 -13.04
CA ASN A 28 13.68 14.14 -12.74
C ASN A 28 13.24 14.10 -11.27
N THR A 29 12.94 15.27 -10.70
CA THR A 29 12.43 15.36 -9.31
C THR A 29 11.04 14.74 -9.24
N THR A 30 10.78 13.95 -8.19
CA THR A 30 9.42 13.46 -7.92
C THR A 30 8.44 14.58 -7.57
N SER A 31 8.90 15.83 -7.41
CA SER A 31 8.10 16.94 -6.89
C SER A 31 6.96 17.40 -7.80
N LYS A 32 6.85 16.93 -9.04
CA LYS A 32 5.68 17.17 -9.90
C LYS A 32 5.37 15.98 -10.82
N MET A 33 5.10 14.82 -10.24
CA MET A 33 4.05 14.00 -10.84
C MET A 33 2.75 14.80 -10.69
N ARG A 34 2.38 15.59 -11.71
CA ARG A 34 1.05 16.21 -11.82
C ARG A 34 0.03 15.08 -11.90
N THR A 35 -0.42 14.60 -10.74
CA THR A 35 -1.79 14.20 -10.61
C THR A 35 -2.58 15.50 -10.46
N ASP A 36 -3.71 15.67 -11.16
CA ASP A 36 -4.61 16.83 -10.99
C ASP A 36 -5.22 16.94 -9.57
N PHE A 37 -4.70 16.16 -8.63
CA PHE A 37 -5.17 16.01 -7.28
C PHE A 37 -3.97 16.03 -6.33
N PRO A 38 -4.05 16.80 -5.22
CA PRO A 38 -3.05 16.75 -4.17
C PRO A 38 -3.00 15.33 -3.59
N ARG A 39 -1.79 14.84 -3.30
CA ARG A 39 -1.65 13.57 -2.58
C ARG A 39 -2.15 13.81 -1.15
N PRO A 40 -3.15 13.08 -0.66
CA PRO A 40 -3.50 13.09 0.75
C PRO A 40 -2.31 12.61 1.57
N ASP A 41 -2.14 13.14 2.77
CA ASP A 41 -1.13 12.67 3.71
C ASP A 41 -1.51 11.25 4.18
N MET A 42 -0.97 10.27 3.47
CA MET A 42 -1.18 8.85 3.70
C MET A 42 0.15 8.17 4.03
N VAL A 43 0.16 7.42 5.12
CA VAL A 43 1.32 6.62 5.55
C VAL A 43 1.00 5.15 5.33
N VAL A 44 1.90 4.43 4.64
CA VAL A 44 1.73 2.99 4.36
C VAL A 44 2.75 2.21 5.19
N SER A 45 2.24 1.27 5.98
CA SER A 45 3.00 0.38 6.84
C SER A 45 2.83 -1.06 6.36
N CYS A 46 3.92 -1.65 5.84
CA CYS A 46 3.95 -3.04 5.39
C CYS A 46 4.23 -3.97 6.59
N LEU A 47 3.19 -4.64 7.07
CA LEU A 47 3.25 -5.53 8.24
C LEU A 47 3.42 -6.99 7.81
N SER A 48 3.83 -7.85 8.74
CA SER A 48 3.98 -9.29 8.49
C SER A 48 2.65 -10.00 8.20
N ASP A 49 1.52 -9.44 8.63
CA ASP A 49 0.18 -10.01 8.44
C ASP A 49 -0.67 -9.28 7.38
N GLY A 50 -0.12 -8.25 6.74
CA GLY A 50 -0.79 -7.50 5.68
C GLY A 50 -0.24 -6.08 5.49
N VAL A 51 -1.07 -5.20 4.96
CA VAL A 51 -0.74 -3.79 4.69
C VAL A 51 -1.68 -2.89 5.48
N GLN A 52 -1.11 -1.96 6.25
CA GLN A 52 -1.85 -0.93 6.97
C GLN A 52 -1.64 0.43 6.30
N VAL A 53 -2.74 1.15 6.10
CA VAL A 53 -2.74 2.49 5.50
C VAL A 53 -3.37 3.46 6.47
N GLU A 54 -2.63 4.48 6.87
CA GLU A 54 -3.08 5.56 7.76
C GLU A 54 -3.38 6.78 6.91
N ILE A 55 -4.61 7.30 7.01
CA ILE A 55 -5.13 8.35 6.15
C ILE A 55 -5.47 9.56 7.01
N HIS A 56 -4.76 10.66 6.81
CA HIS A 56 -5.02 11.92 7.51
C HIS A 56 -6.10 12.69 6.75
N ILE A 57 -7.31 12.70 7.30
CA ILE A 57 -8.44 13.42 6.71
C ILE A 57 -8.50 14.81 7.35
N GLU A 58 -7.97 15.80 6.65
CA GLU A 58 -7.99 17.21 7.05
C GLU A 58 -9.28 17.94 6.62
N GLU A 59 -10.04 17.34 5.71
CA GLU A 59 -11.25 17.95 5.18
C GLU A 59 -12.41 17.88 6.19
N LYS A 60 -12.90 19.06 6.62
CA LYS A 60 -14.08 19.19 7.46
C LYS A 60 -15.32 18.70 6.73
N GLY A 61 -16.22 18.01 7.44
CA GLY A 61 -17.47 17.53 6.83
C GLY A 61 -17.29 16.35 5.88
N PHE A 62 -16.14 15.65 5.92
CA PHE A 62 -15.90 14.50 5.05
C PHE A 62 -16.90 13.38 5.34
N ASN A 63 -17.75 13.06 4.36
CA ASN A 63 -18.68 11.95 4.44
C ASN A 63 -18.48 11.03 3.24
N GLY A 64 -17.59 10.06 3.39
CA GLY A 64 -17.10 9.25 2.29
C GLY A 64 -16.96 7.77 2.63
N VAL A 65 -16.54 7.00 1.63
CA VAL A 65 -16.29 5.58 1.74
C VAL A 65 -14.89 5.28 1.21
N LEU A 66 -14.13 4.53 2.00
CA LEU A 66 -12.84 3.95 1.64
C LEU A 66 -13.06 2.48 1.33
N TYR A 67 -12.53 1.96 0.22
CA TYR A 67 -12.64 0.53 -0.07
C TYR A 67 -11.57 0.04 -1.02
N VAL A 68 -11.33 -1.27 -1.01
CA VAL A 68 -10.45 -1.91 -2.01
C VAL A 68 -11.20 -2.09 -3.33
N LYS A 69 -10.58 -1.68 -4.45
CA LYS A 69 -11.15 -1.83 -5.79
C LYS A 69 -11.62 -3.28 -6.02
N GLY A 70 -12.85 -3.44 -6.49
CA GLY A 70 -13.47 -4.77 -6.70
C GLY A 70 -14.19 -5.34 -5.47
N HIS A 71 -13.97 -4.77 -4.29
CA HIS A 71 -14.55 -5.21 -3.02
C HIS A 71 -15.44 -4.14 -2.37
N SER A 72 -16.02 -3.22 -3.16
CA SER A 72 -16.86 -2.13 -2.65
C SER A 72 -18.14 -2.59 -1.96
N LYS A 73 -18.58 -3.82 -2.19
CA LYS A 73 -19.77 -4.43 -1.57
C LYS A 73 -19.43 -5.23 -0.31
N ASP A 74 -18.15 -5.53 -0.08
CA ASP A 74 -17.71 -6.31 1.07
C ASP A 74 -17.45 -5.37 2.25
N GLU A 75 -18.21 -5.53 3.33
CA GLU A 75 -18.10 -4.69 4.51
C GLU A 75 -16.76 -4.83 5.24
N LYS A 76 -16.05 -5.95 5.05
CA LYS A 76 -14.70 -6.13 5.62
C LYS A 76 -13.65 -5.32 4.86
N CYS A 77 -13.92 -5.03 3.59
CA CYS A 77 -13.01 -4.34 2.67
C CYS A 77 -13.48 -2.92 2.36
N ARG A 78 -14.49 -2.43 3.11
CA ARG A 78 -15.16 -1.15 2.94
C ARG A 78 -15.28 -0.47 4.31
N ARG A 79 -14.94 0.80 4.37
CA ARG A 79 -15.04 1.64 5.56
C ARG A 79 -15.80 2.92 5.23
N VAL A 80 -16.91 3.15 5.91
CA VAL A 80 -17.62 4.44 5.85
C VAL A 80 -17.00 5.36 6.89
N VAL A 81 -16.67 6.59 6.49
CA VAL A 81 -16.09 7.60 7.35
C VAL A 81 -16.95 8.85 7.25
N SER A 82 -17.48 9.28 8.40
CA SER A 82 -18.29 10.49 8.53
C SER A 82 -17.69 11.37 9.61
N LEU A 83 -17.24 12.55 9.19
CA LEU A 83 -16.64 13.59 10.02
C LEU A 83 -17.61 14.77 10.09
N PRO A 84 -18.10 15.18 11.27
CA PRO A 84 -18.94 16.37 11.39
C PRO A 84 -18.16 17.65 11.07
N ASN A 85 -18.86 18.73 10.70
CA ASN A 85 -18.25 19.99 10.28
C ASN A 85 -17.35 20.65 11.35
N ASP A 86 -17.53 20.31 12.62
CA ASP A 86 -16.78 20.84 13.76
C ASP A 86 -15.70 19.88 14.30
N SER A 87 -15.49 18.75 13.63
CA SER A 87 -14.47 17.80 14.06
C SER A 87 -13.06 18.24 13.65
N GLN A 88 -12.10 17.96 14.54
CA GLN A 88 -10.67 18.05 14.26
C GLN A 88 -10.27 17.06 13.15
N PRO A 89 -9.12 17.27 12.49
CA PRO A 89 -8.55 16.30 11.57
C PRO A 89 -8.49 14.91 12.21
N ARG A 90 -8.87 13.89 11.45
CA ARG A 90 -8.93 12.51 11.95
C ARG A 90 -8.05 11.61 11.13
N THR A 91 -7.26 10.80 11.80
CA THR A 91 -6.49 9.73 11.17
C THR A 91 -7.32 8.46 11.15
N GLU A 92 -7.59 7.95 9.96
CA GLU A 92 -8.27 6.66 9.75
C GLU A 92 -7.26 5.57 9.41
N ILE A 93 -7.34 4.45 10.12
CA ILE A 93 -6.48 3.28 9.89
C ILE A 93 -7.27 2.25 9.09
N PHE A 94 -6.78 1.95 7.89
CA PHE A 94 -7.34 0.95 6.99
C PHE A 94 -6.34 -0.19 6.78
N LYS A 95 -6.62 -1.35 7.38
CA LYS A 95 -5.75 -2.52 7.32
C LYS A 95 -6.34 -3.59 6.41
N VAL A 96 -5.52 -4.14 5.52
CA VAL A 96 -5.85 -5.26 4.65
C VAL A 96 -4.90 -6.40 4.93
N ASN A 97 -5.45 -7.54 5.35
CA ASN A 97 -4.66 -8.75 5.65
C ASN A 97 -4.35 -9.54 4.38
N PHE A 98 -3.30 -10.36 4.42
CA PHE A 98 -3.01 -11.27 3.30
C PHE A 98 -4.15 -12.25 3.05
N GLY A 99 -4.47 -12.47 1.77
CA GLY A 99 -5.56 -13.36 1.36
C GLY A 99 -6.96 -12.78 1.52
N THR A 100 -7.09 -11.54 2.01
CA THR A 100 -8.39 -10.84 2.11
C THR A 100 -8.42 -9.63 1.17
N CYS A 101 -9.64 -9.20 0.78
CA CYS A 101 -9.87 -8.02 -0.05
C CYS A 101 -9.06 -7.97 -1.37
N GLY A 102 -8.66 -9.12 -1.90
CA GLY A 102 -7.84 -9.20 -3.11
C GLY A 102 -6.37 -8.83 -2.92
N LEU A 103 -5.87 -8.73 -1.68
CA LEU A 103 -4.45 -8.54 -1.40
C LEU A 103 -3.68 -9.82 -1.73
N ILE A 104 -3.10 -9.82 -2.93
CA ILE A 104 -2.25 -10.90 -3.43
C ILE A 104 -0.78 -10.56 -3.17
N HIS A 105 -0.01 -11.56 -2.71
CA HIS A 105 1.43 -11.49 -2.56
C HIS A 105 2.07 -12.36 -3.65
N VAL A 106 2.76 -11.74 -4.59
CA VAL A 106 3.39 -12.41 -5.74
C VAL A 106 4.83 -11.92 -5.86
N ASN A 107 5.80 -12.84 -5.93
CA ASN A 107 7.23 -12.54 -6.09
C ASN A 107 7.79 -11.56 -5.04
N GLY A 108 7.40 -11.68 -3.77
CA GLY A 108 7.84 -10.76 -2.73
C GLY A 108 7.14 -9.38 -2.77
N GLN A 109 6.12 -9.19 -3.60
CA GLN A 109 5.37 -7.92 -3.67
C GLN A 109 3.88 -8.15 -3.41
N ALA A 110 3.31 -7.35 -2.52
CA ALA A 110 1.87 -7.29 -2.30
C ALA A 110 1.33 -5.93 -2.74
N SER A 111 0.20 -5.93 -3.44
CA SER A 111 -0.39 -4.68 -3.92
C SER A 111 -1.90 -4.74 -4.00
N PHE A 112 -2.53 -3.59 -3.83
CA PHE A 112 -3.97 -3.41 -4.01
C PHE A 112 -4.27 -1.95 -4.37
N VAL A 113 -5.49 -1.69 -4.83
CA VAL A 113 -5.94 -0.33 -5.14
C VAL A 113 -6.94 0.11 -4.08
N LEU A 114 -6.58 1.13 -3.30
CA LEU A 114 -7.45 1.79 -2.35
C LEU A 114 -8.22 2.91 -3.04
N VAL A 115 -9.54 2.91 -2.94
CA VAL A 115 -10.42 3.93 -3.50
C VAL A 115 -10.97 4.79 -2.37
N ILE A 116 -10.81 6.11 -2.51
CA ILE A 116 -11.37 7.12 -1.62
C ILE A 116 -12.49 7.84 -2.37
N GLN A 117 -13.72 7.65 -1.89
CA GLN A 117 -14.93 8.22 -2.48
C GLN A 117 -15.57 9.21 -1.52
N LYS A 118 -15.59 10.49 -1.88
CA LYS A 118 -16.14 11.58 -1.05
C LYS A 118 -17.68 11.65 -1.00
N HIS A 119 -18.40 10.90 -1.84
CA HIS A 119 -19.87 10.92 -1.84
C HIS A 119 -20.44 9.50 -1.78
N PRO A 120 -21.26 9.14 -0.77
CA PRO A 120 -21.73 7.76 -0.55
C PRO A 120 -22.67 7.23 -1.65
N MET A 121 -23.34 8.12 -2.39
CA MET A 121 -24.37 7.73 -3.37
C MET A 121 -23.98 7.78 -4.85
N LEU A 122 -22.86 8.41 -5.24
CA LEU A 122 -22.48 8.59 -6.66
C LEU A 122 -20.96 8.43 -6.86
N VAL A 123 -20.56 7.63 -7.86
CA VAL A 123 -19.17 7.59 -8.35
C VAL A 123 -18.93 8.87 -9.13
N THR A 124 -18.42 9.90 -8.45
CA THR A 124 -18.12 11.19 -9.10
C THR A 124 -16.77 11.14 -9.81
N PHE A 125 -16.56 12.06 -10.76
CA PHE A 125 -15.29 12.28 -11.47
C PHE A 125 -14.12 12.70 -10.54
N LYS A 126 -14.39 12.86 -9.23
CA LYS A 126 -13.41 13.16 -8.17
C LYS A 126 -13.19 11.97 -7.23
N THR A 127 -13.35 10.75 -7.73
CA THR A 127 -12.92 9.54 -7.03
C THR A 127 -11.42 9.38 -7.16
N GLN A 128 -10.74 9.20 -6.03
CA GLN A 128 -9.29 9.03 -6.00
C GLN A 128 -8.98 7.55 -5.79
N ALA A 129 -8.07 7.01 -6.61
CA ALA A 129 -7.64 5.63 -6.52
C ALA A 129 -6.12 5.58 -6.37
N TYR A 130 -5.65 4.96 -5.30
CA TYR A 130 -4.24 4.86 -4.94
C TYR A 130 -3.79 3.41 -5.10
N HIS A 131 -2.74 3.19 -5.89
CA HIS A 131 -2.13 1.89 -6.03
C HIS A 131 -1.08 1.70 -4.92
N ILE A 132 -1.46 0.98 -3.87
CA ILE A 132 -0.60 0.69 -2.73
C ILE A 132 0.26 -0.52 -3.07
N LYS A 133 1.56 -0.42 -2.82
CA LYS A 133 2.54 -1.50 -3.08
C LYS A 133 3.47 -1.65 -1.88
N CYS A 134 3.59 -2.88 -1.40
CA CYS A 134 4.56 -3.29 -0.39
C CYS A 134 5.48 -4.35 -1.00
N VAL A 135 6.78 -4.20 -0.80
CA VAL A 135 7.78 -5.20 -1.20
C VAL A 135 8.34 -5.82 0.07
N TYR A 136 8.10 -7.12 0.23
CA TYR A 136 8.55 -7.95 1.34
C TYR A 136 9.80 -8.71 0.91
N THR A 137 10.91 -8.41 1.57
CA THR A 137 12.10 -9.25 1.47
C THR A 137 11.91 -10.46 2.36
N THR A 138 11.45 -11.58 1.80
CA THR A 138 11.48 -12.85 2.53
C THR A 138 12.93 -13.27 2.66
N GLY A 139 13.54 -13.07 3.82
CA GLY A 139 14.76 -13.78 4.17
C GLY A 139 14.45 -15.27 4.17
N GLU A 140 15.28 -16.06 3.50
CA GLU A 140 15.22 -17.52 3.52
C GLU A 140 15.56 -17.98 4.95
N GLN A 141 14.55 -18.05 5.82
CA GLN A 141 14.71 -18.62 7.15
C GLN A 141 14.30 -20.08 7.06
N ASN A 142 15.29 -20.96 7.00
CA ASN A 142 15.08 -22.41 7.12
C ASN A 142 14.47 -22.68 8.49
N VAL A 143 13.14 -22.70 8.58
CA VAL A 143 12.44 -23.15 9.77
C VAL A 143 12.57 -24.67 9.77
N THR A 144 13.64 -25.18 10.39
CA THR A 144 13.73 -26.58 10.79
C THR A 144 12.70 -26.81 11.88
N LEU A 145 11.43 -26.96 11.48
CA LEU A 145 10.39 -27.49 12.35
C LEU A 145 10.83 -28.92 12.71
N GLY A 146 11.45 -29.08 13.87
CA GLY A 146 11.70 -30.37 14.48
C GLY A 146 10.37 -31.03 14.80
N PHE A 147 9.74 -31.66 13.81
CA PHE A 147 8.51 -32.41 14.00
C PHE A 147 8.88 -33.75 14.64
N ASN A 148 8.67 -33.87 15.95
CA ASN A 148 8.80 -35.15 16.62
C ASN A 148 7.55 -36.00 16.30
N VAL A 149 7.71 -36.96 15.39
CA VAL A 149 6.62 -37.82 14.87
C VAL A 149 6.11 -38.81 15.94
N SER A 150 6.67 -38.81 17.16
CA SER A 150 6.35 -39.79 18.20
C SER A 150 4.98 -39.62 18.88
N MET A 151 4.15 -38.64 18.50
CA MET A 151 2.77 -38.49 19.00
C MET A 151 1.68 -38.52 17.91
N LEU A 152 1.99 -39.01 16.71
CA LEU A 152 0.97 -39.38 15.73
C LEU A 152 0.44 -40.77 16.06
N THR A 153 -0.56 -40.87 16.95
CA THR A 153 -1.34 -42.10 17.11
C THR A 153 -2.13 -42.33 15.83
N THR A 154 -1.70 -43.28 15.01
CA THR A 154 -2.50 -43.81 13.91
C THR A 154 -3.69 -44.55 14.52
N ALA A 155 -4.88 -43.93 14.53
CA ALA A 155 -6.12 -44.68 14.71
C ALA A 155 -6.37 -45.45 13.42
N GLY A 156 -6.11 -46.76 13.46
CA GLY A 156 -6.36 -47.69 12.36
C GLY A 156 -7.85 -47.97 12.16
N THR A 157 -8.17 -48.18 10.87
CA THR A 157 -9.24 -49.01 10.25
C THR A 157 -10.51 -49.29 11.02
#